data_AF-A0A6V8EZG9-F1
#
_entry.id   AF-A0A6V8EZG9-F1
#
_cell.length_a   1.000
_cell.length_b   1.000
_cell.length_c   1.000
_cell.angle_alpha   90.00
_cell.angle_beta   90.00
_cell.angle_gamma   90.00
#
_symmetry.space_group_name_H-M   'P 1'
#
loop_
_entity.id
_entity.type
_entity.pdbx_description
1 polymer ?
#
loop_
_entity_poly.entity_id
_entity_poly.type
_entity_poly.pdbx_seq_one_letter_code
_entity_poly.pdbx_strand_id
1 'polypeptide(L)' 'AAEKDHATASMLKWFIDEQVEEELSTDVIVQKLKMIGSNTGGLYMLDRELAERKAK' A
#
# COMPACT_ATOMS: atom_id res chain seq x y z
N ALA A 1 -15.21 10.02 -29.67
CA ALA A 1 -14.33 9.01 -30.29
C ALA A 1 -13.37 8.53 -29.23
N ALA A 2 -13.17 7.22 -29.06
CA ALA A 2 -12.14 6.73 -28.14
C ALA A 2 -10.77 7.04 -28.77
N GLU A 3 -9.93 7.77 -28.04
CA GLU A 3 -8.52 8.01 -28.39
C GLU A 3 -7.82 6.65 -28.55
N LYS A 4 -7.21 6.37 -29.72
CA LYS A 4 -6.53 5.09 -29.99
C LYS A 4 -5.08 5.10 -29.50
N ASP A 5 -4.82 5.70 -28.34
CA ASP A 5 -3.49 5.76 -27.76
C ASP A 5 -3.23 4.50 -26.91
N HIS A 6 -2.70 3.47 -27.57
CA HIS A 6 -2.34 2.21 -26.93
C HIS A 6 -1.17 2.32 -25.94
N ALA A 7 -0.29 3.31 -26.12
CA ALA A 7 0.87 3.50 -25.24
C ALA A 7 0.41 4.05 -23.89
N THR A 8 -0.43 5.08 -23.91
CA THR A 8 -1.02 5.66 -22.69
C THR A 8 -1.92 4.64 -21.97
N ALA A 9 -2.72 3.87 -22.71
CA ALA A 9 -3.53 2.81 -22.12
C ALA A 9 -2.68 1.75 -21.38
N SER A 10 -1.53 1.37 -21.96
CA SER A 10 -0.62 0.39 -21.34
C SER A 10 0.06 0.97 -20.08
N MET A 11 0.49 2.23 -20.14
CA MET A 11 1.07 2.94 -18.99
C MET A 11 0.07 3.04 -17.83
N LEU A 12 -1.16 3.48 -18.12
CA LEU A 12 -2.21 3.62 -17.11
C LEU A 12 -2.62 2.28 -16.52
N LYS A 13 -2.62 1.20 -17.32
CA LYS A 13 -2.85 -0.15 -16.79
C LYS A 13 -1.80 -0.52 -15.75
N TRP A 14 -0.51 -0.36 -16.07
CA TRP A 14 0.56 -0.63 -15.10
C TRP A 14 0.41 0.25 -13.85
N PHE A 15 0.13 1.54 -14.03
CA PHE A 15 -0.07 2.46 -12.91
C PHE A 15 -1.22 2.03 -12.01
N ILE A 16 -2.36 1.64 -12.58
CA ILE A 16 -3.51 1.14 -11.82
C ILE A 16 -3.14 -0.13 -11.08
N ASP A 17 -2.50 -1.09 -11.75
CA ASP A 17 -2.10 -2.36 -11.15
C ASP A 17 -1.13 -2.12 -9.98
N GLU A 18 -0.16 -1.19 -10.10
CA GLU A 18 0.75 -0.81 -9.02
C GLU A 18 0.01 -0.12 -7.85
N GLN A 19 -0.91 0.79 -8.15
CA GLN A 19 -1.68 1.48 -7.12
C GLN A 19 -2.57 0.52 -6.31
N VAL A 20 -3.12 -0.52 -6.93
CA VAL A 20 -3.88 -1.56 -6.21
C VAL A 20 -2.98 -2.27 -5.19
N GLU A 21 -1.76 -2.63 -5.56
CA GLU A 21 -0.80 -3.28 -4.66
C GLU A 21 -0.35 -2.35 -3.52
N GLU A 22 -0.08 -1.07 -3.82
CA GLU A 22 0.32 -0.07 -2.81
C GLU A 22 -0.82 0.26 -1.82
N GLU A 23 -2.06 0.33 -2.29
CA GLU A 23 -3.24 0.53 -1.43
C GLU A 23 -3.47 -0.67 -0.52
N LEU A 24 -3.35 -1.90 -1.02
CA LEU A 24 -3.43 -3.12 -0.20
C LEU A 24 -2.36 -3.17 0.89
N SER A 25 -1.10 -2.88 0.52
CA SER A 25 0.02 -2.80 1.46
C SER A 25 -0.23 -1.78 2.57
N THR A 26 -0.81 -0.63 2.22
CA THR A 26 -1.15 0.43 3.18
C THR A 26 -2.31 0.04 4.08
N ASP A 27 -3.39 -0.54 3.54
CA ASP A 27 -4.56 -0.94 4.32
C ASP A 27 -4.19 -1.97 5.40
N VAL A 28 -3.31 -2.93 5.10
CA VAL A 28 -2.83 -3.90 6.10
C VAL A 28 -2.25 -3.20 7.34
N ILE A 29 -1.46 -2.12 7.16
CA ILE A 29 -0.92 -1.34 8.28
C ILE A 29 -2.05 -0.63 9.04
N VAL A 30 -2.98 -0.03 8.32
CA VAL A 30 -4.14 0.66 8.90
C VAL A 30 -4.98 -0.30 9.75
N GLN A 31 -5.23 -1.52 9.27
CA GLN A 31 -5.97 -2.54 10.04
C GLN A 31 -5.19 -2.95 11.30
N LYS A 32 -3.87 -3.13 11.23
CA LYS A 32 -3.03 -3.38 12.42
C LYS A 32 -3.14 -2.24 13.44
N LEU A 33 -3.08 -0.99 12.98
CA LEU A 33 -3.23 0.20 13.85
C LEU A 33 -4.61 0.23 14.53
N LYS A 34 -5.69 -0.06 13.80
CA LYS A 34 -7.04 -0.16 14.36
C LYS A 34 -7.13 -1.25 15.44
N MET A 35 -6.50 -2.40 15.22
CA MET A 35 -6.45 -3.49 16.20
C MET A 35 -5.66 -3.13 17.46
N ILE A 36 -4.56 -2.38 17.32
CA ILE A 36 -3.72 -1.94 18.45
C ILE A 36 -4.48 -0.97 19.35
N GLY A 37 -5.29 -0.07 18.77
CA GLY A 37 -6.03 0.94 19.53
C GLY A 37 -5.09 1.83 20.36
N SER A 38 -5.31 1.89 21.67
CA SER A 38 -4.49 2.70 22.59
C SER A 38 -3.32 1.95 23.24
N ASN A 39 -2.99 0.74 22.77
CA ASN A 39 -1.91 -0.06 23.34
C ASN A 39 -0.54 0.42 22.83
N THR A 40 0.18 1.18 23.67
CA THR A 40 1.52 1.69 23.37
C THR A 40 2.56 0.60 23.12
N GLY A 41 2.45 -0.56 23.78
CA GLY A 41 3.33 -1.70 23.54
C GLY A 41 3.12 -2.31 22.15
N GLY A 42 1.86 -2.45 21.74
CA GLY A 42 1.51 -2.90 20.38
C GLY A 42 2.03 -1.94 19.31
N LEU A 43 1.95 -0.62 19.56
CA LEU A 43 2.49 0.39 18.66
C LEU A 43 4.01 0.29 18.52
N TYR A 44 4.74 0.10 19.63
CA TYR A 44 6.20 -0.09 19.62
C TYR A 44 6.61 -1.35 18.85
N MET A 45 5.85 -2.43 18.94
CA MET A 45 6.11 -3.65 18.17
C MET A 45 5.87 -3.44 16.67
N LEU A 46 4.77 -2.77 16.30
CA LEU A 46 4.49 -2.46 14.90
C LEU A 46 5.58 -1.58 14.27
N ASP A 47 6.08 -0.57 14.99
CA ASP A 47 7.18 0.29 14.53
C ASP A 47 8.43 -0.54 14.18
N ARG A 48 8.81 -1.47 15.06
CA ARG A 48 9.93 -2.39 14.81
C ARG A 48 9.70 -3.29 13.60
N GLU A 49 8.51 -3.86 13.44
CA GLU A 49 8.17 -4.66 12.26
C GLU A 49 8.28 -3.85 10.96
N LEU A 50 7.82 -2.60 10.98
CA LEU A 50 7.86 -1.72 9.81
C LEU A 50 9.28 -1.31 9.45
N ALA A 51 10.17 -1.12 10.44
CA ALA A 51 11.58 -0.82 10.22
C ALA A 51 12.35 -1.96 9.52
N GLU A 52 11.88 -3.20 9.65
CA GLU A 52 12.47 -4.38 8.99
C GLU A 52 11.96 -4.58 7.55
N ARG A 53 10.95 -3.80 7.11
CA ARG A 53 10.46 -3.90 5.73
C ARG A 53 11.55 -3.46 4.77
N LYS A 54 11.86 -4.33 3.81
CA LYS A 54 12.66 -3.93 2.66
C LYS A 54 11.83 -2.97 1.80
N ALA A 55 12.43 -1.85 1.42
CA ALA A 55 11.89 -1.04 0.35
C ALA A 55 11.73 -1.92 -0.89
N LYS A 56 10.57 -1.81 -1.53
CA LYS A 56 10.30 -2.44 -2.83
C LYS A 56 11.25 -1.85 -3.87
#